data_AF-A0A4V2ALH3-F1
#
_entry.id   AF-A0A4V2ALH3-F1
#
_cell.length_a   1.000
_cell.length_b   1.000
_cell.length_c   1.000
_cell.angle_alpha   90.00
_cell.angle_beta   90.00
_cell.angle_gamma   90.00
#
_symmetry.space_group_name_H-M   'P 1'
#
loop_
_entity.id
_entity.type
_entity.pdbx_description
1 polymer ?
#
loop_
_entity_poly.entity_id
_entity_poly.type
_entity_poly.pdbx_seq_one_letter_code
_entity_poly.pdbx_strand_id
1 'polypeptide(L)'
;YYALPYEYPYASDGTLVHPGNRSQYFILDQREGSQALERLLNTANKTDQLKAIVSTSFAYQLLPSLKISTRAGIDYRNSNDMYYINPDSYYGSRNNTTTLGGRGRFEEGNRRNFNIISTTGLTYAKIFSNVHDVEVSGFYEYNYNNYNSYGFTGFGIDGRLIETPAGVTNGSATFLPSISGGKTKSALASFMAVGRYTYNNKYTLTGSYRYDGSTRVAPVNKWHGFYSVGASWMAKNEEFLKNSTLISDLRFRTSYGQTASPLGSDFAYLPTYGANTSYGGVTGIRPLSPGNPVYDWEYVTEFNAGFDLGLFRSSRIRISADFYNRITSNMFFDQPLSATAGFTSLPLS
;
A
#
# COMPACT_ATOMS: atom_id res chain seq x y z
N TYR A 1 1.36 2.68 -32.64
CA TYR A 1 2.77 2.31 -32.94
C TYR A 1 3.67 3.38 -32.37
N TYR A 2 4.74 3.04 -31.65
CA TYR A 2 5.66 4.04 -31.09
C TYR A 2 6.43 4.77 -32.19
N ALA A 3 6.77 6.04 -31.94
CA ALA A 3 7.61 6.82 -32.85
C ALA A 3 9.02 6.25 -32.94
N LEU A 4 9.62 6.37 -34.12
CA LEU A 4 10.99 6.00 -34.39
C LEU A 4 11.94 7.13 -33.95
N PRO A 5 13.17 6.82 -33.50
CA PRO A 5 14.11 7.82 -32.99
C PRO A 5 14.51 8.93 -33.99
N TYR A 6 14.22 8.74 -35.28
CA TYR A 6 14.55 9.67 -36.36
C TYR A 6 13.33 10.40 -36.93
N GLU A 7 12.13 10.15 -36.40
CA GLU A 7 10.93 10.87 -36.83
C GLU A 7 10.93 12.29 -36.23
N TYR A 8 10.69 13.29 -37.07
CA TYR A 8 10.65 14.69 -36.69
C TYR A 8 9.19 15.16 -36.64
N PRO A 9 8.64 15.48 -35.46
CA PRO A 9 7.19 15.70 -35.30
C PRO A 9 6.72 17.09 -35.71
N TYR A 10 7.56 17.88 -36.38
CA TYR A 10 7.26 19.25 -36.81
C TYR A 10 7.19 19.34 -38.33
N ALA A 11 6.29 20.18 -38.83
CA ALA A 11 6.22 20.56 -40.23
C ALA A 11 7.41 21.47 -40.61
N SER A 12 7.60 21.71 -41.92
CA SER A 12 8.71 22.52 -42.44
C SER A 12 8.70 23.98 -41.96
N ASP A 13 7.55 24.47 -41.50
CA ASP A 13 7.37 25.80 -40.91
C ASP A 13 7.63 25.84 -39.40
N GLY A 14 7.97 24.70 -38.78
CA GLY A 14 8.19 24.56 -37.34
C GLY A 14 6.92 24.29 -36.53
N THR A 15 5.75 24.14 -37.17
CA THR A 15 4.51 23.80 -36.47
C THR A 15 4.54 22.35 -35.98
N LEU A 16 4.24 22.10 -34.70
CA LEU A 16 4.10 20.74 -34.17
C LEU A 16 2.89 20.07 -34.82
N VAL A 17 3.09 18.92 -35.45
CA VAL A 17 2.01 18.20 -36.13
C VAL A 17 1.36 17.21 -35.17
N HIS A 18 0.06 17.37 -34.95
CA HIS A 18 -0.74 16.56 -34.04
C HIS A 18 -2.02 16.09 -34.75
N PRO A 19 -2.84 15.20 -34.15
CA PRO A 19 -4.00 14.62 -34.84
C PRO A 19 -5.04 15.64 -35.38
N GLY A 20 -5.04 16.87 -34.87
CA GLY A 20 -5.95 17.94 -35.27
C GLY A 20 -5.51 18.77 -36.48
N ASN A 21 -4.21 18.82 -36.79
CA ASN A 21 -3.67 19.58 -37.93
C ASN A 21 -2.91 18.70 -38.95
N ARG A 22 -2.72 17.40 -38.68
CA ARG A 22 -1.97 16.48 -39.55
C ARG A 22 -2.46 16.36 -41.00
N SER A 23 -3.72 16.70 -41.29
CA SER A 23 -4.23 16.72 -42.67
C SER A 23 -3.70 17.89 -43.50
N GLN A 24 -3.14 18.91 -42.85
CA GLN A 24 -2.61 20.13 -43.48
C GLN A 24 -1.14 19.99 -43.89
N TYR A 25 -0.45 18.95 -43.41
CA TYR A 25 0.98 18.76 -43.60
C TYR A 25 1.27 17.39 -44.20
N PHE A 26 2.19 17.33 -45.16
CA PHE A 26 2.69 16.07 -45.69
C PHE A 26 3.79 15.53 -44.77
N ILE A 27 3.42 14.58 -43.91
CA ILE A 27 4.31 13.98 -42.91
C ILE A 27 4.23 12.45 -42.96
N LEU A 28 5.38 11.81 -42.79
CA LEU A 28 5.52 10.35 -42.75
C LEU A 28 5.18 9.76 -41.37
N ASP A 29 5.26 10.57 -40.31
CA ASP A 29 5.03 10.15 -38.93
C ASP A 29 3.57 10.40 -38.48
N GLN A 30 2.77 9.33 -38.38
CA GLN A 30 1.44 9.35 -37.76
C GLN A 30 1.40 8.57 -36.42
N ARG A 31 2.56 8.38 -35.79
CA ARG A 31 2.75 7.51 -34.62
C ARG A 31 2.55 8.27 -33.32
N GLU A 32 2.75 7.58 -32.19
CA GLU A 32 2.49 8.14 -30.85
C GLU A 32 3.44 9.29 -30.45
N GLY A 33 4.55 9.52 -31.16
CA GLY A 33 5.60 10.47 -30.74
C GLY A 33 5.15 11.92 -30.75
N SER A 34 4.48 12.36 -31.82
CA SER A 34 3.99 13.73 -31.92
C SER A 34 2.84 14.03 -30.94
N GLN A 35 2.01 13.03 -30.65
CA GLN A 35 0.97 13.09 -29.62
C GLN A 35 1.57 13.21 -28.22
N ALA A 36 2.58 12.40 -27.92
CA ALA A 36 3.28 12.45 -26.64
C ALA A 36 3.99 13.79 -26.44
N LEU A 37 4.62 14.34 -27.48
CA LEU A 37 5.29 15.63 -27.43
C LEU A 37 4.31 16.80 -27.26
N GLU A 38 3.18 16.79 -28.00
CA GLU A 38 2.13 17.80 -27.83
C GLU A 38 1.62 17.80 -26.39
N ARG A 39 1.40 16.62 -25.81
CA ARG A 39 0.90 16.47 -24.45
C ARG A 39 1.95 16.89 -23.41
N LEU A 40 3.22 16.57 -23.63
CA LEU A 40 4.32 16.99 -22.76
C LEU A 40 4.45 18.51 -22.70
N LEU A 41 4.25 19.21 -23.82
CA LEU A 41 4.37 20.67 -23.90
C LEU A 41 3.15 21.42 -23.37
N ASN A 42 1.96 20.79 -23.41
CA ASN A 42 0.69 21.46 -23.13
C ASN A 42 -0.05 20.93 -21.90
N THR A 43 0.44 19.87 -21.26
CA THR A 43 -0.14 19.29 -20.06
C THR A 43 0.89 19.27 -18.95
N ALA A 44 0.52 19.74 -17.76
CA ALA A 44 1.33 19.60 -16.56
C ALA A 44 0.66 18.64 -15.58
N ASN A 45 1.43 17.76 -14.97
CA ASN A 45 1.00 16.90 -13.88
C ASN A 45 2.12 16.91 -12.82
N LYS A 46 1.92 17.65 -11.74
CA LYS A 46 2.95 17.94 -10.74
C LYS A 46 2.47 17.48 -9.36
N THR A 47 3.39 16.95 -8.57
CA THR A 47 3.15 16.63 -7.17
C THR A 47 4.28 17.22 -6.33
N ASP A 48 3.95 18.19 -5.48
CA ASP A 48 4.85 18.70 -4.45
C ASP A 48 4.57 17.99 -3.14
N GLN A 49 5.58 17.31 -2.58
CA GLN A 49 5.40 16.48 -1.39
C GLN A 49 6.32 16.89 -0.26
N LEU A 50 5.72 17.18 0.89
CA LEU A 50 6.40 17.21 2.17
C LEU A 50 6.19 15.86 2.87
N LYS A 51 7.30 15.16 3.17
CA LYS A 51 7.28 13.94 3.96
C LYS A 51 8.19 14.07 5.17
N ALA A 52 7.67 13.74 6.35
CA ALA A 52 8.41 13.69 7.60
C ALA A 52 8.16 12.34 8.28
N ILE A 53 9.25 11.63 8.61
CA ILE A 53 9.19 10.42 9.41
C ILE A 53 10.00 10.69 10.68
N VAL A 54 9.34 10.59 11.84
CA VAL A 54 9.98 10.75 13.14
C VAL A 54 9.80 9.45 13.89
N SER A 55 10.89 8.85 14.35
CA SER A 55 10.86 7.63 15.15
C SER A 55 11.70 7.81 16.41
N THR A 56 11.20 7.31 17.53
CA THR A 56 11.93 7.23 18.79
C THR A 56 11.94 5.79 19.29
N SER A 57 13.03 5.43 19.96
CA SER A 57 13.18 4.13 20.60
C SER A 57 13.76 4.33 21.99
N PHE A 58 13.02 3.84 22.99
CA PHE A 58 13.44 3.82 24.38
C PHE A 58 13.62 2.37 24.82
N ALA A 59 14.67 2.12 25.59
CA ALA A 59 14.89 0.85 26.25
C ALA A 59 15.48 1.10 27.63
N TYR A 60 14.95 0.40 28.62
CA TYR A 60 15.43 0.49 29.99
C TYR A 60 15.53 -0.91 30.60
N GLN A 61 16.69 -1.19 31.22
CA GLN A 61 16.95 -2.46 31.87
C GLN A 61 16.42 -2.38 33.32
N LEU A 62 15.28 -3.00 33.59
CA LEU A 62 14.65 -3.01 34.92
C LEU A 62 15.42 -3.92 35.89
N LEU A 63 15.82 -5.09 35.41
CA LEU A 63 16.65 -6.09 36.10
C LEU A 63 17.65 -6.66 35.09
N PRO A 64 18.76 -7.29 35.47
CA PRO A 64 19.70 -7.89 34.50
C PRO A 64 19.06 -8.80 33.46
N SER A 65 17.95 -9.47 33.81
CA SER A 65 17.19 -10.35 32.92
C SER A 65 15.87 -9.78 32.41
N LEU A 66 15.49 -8.54 32.74
CA LEU A 66 14.20 -7.94 32.37
C LEU A 66 14.39 -6.53 31.81
N LYS A 67 13.91 -6.31 30.58
CA LYS A 67 14.00 -5.05 29.84
C LYS A 67 12.61 -4.58 29.45
N ILE A 68 12.34 -3.28 29.61
CA ILE A 68 11.21 -2.61 28.96
C ILE A 68 11.72 -1.89 27.72
N SER A 69 10.95 -1.95 26.63
CA SER A 69 11.26 -1.22 25.41
C SER A 69 10.01 -0.65 24.77
N THR A 70 10.15 0.55 24.23
CA THR A 70 9.12 1.25 23.47
C THR A 70 9.72 1.74 22.16
N ARG A 71 9.05 1.48 21.05
CA ARG A 71 9.32 2.11 19.75
C ARG A 71 8.07 2.85 19.35
N ALA A 72 8.20 4.13 19.03
CA ALA A 72 7.09 4.93 18.54
C ALA A 72 7.51 5.70 17.30
N GLY A 73 6.61 5.83 16.34
CA GLY A 73 6.87 6.47 15.07
C GLY A 73 5.67 7.24 14.57
N ILE A 74 5.97 8.34 13.88
CA ILE A 74 5.01 9.15 13.14
C ILE A 74 5.49 9.20 11.69
N ASP A 75 4.60 8.91 10.74
CA ASP A 75 4.81 9.17 9.30
C ASP A 75 3.76 10.19 8.86
N TYR A 76 4.22 11.40 8.57
CA TYR A 76 3.41 12.47 8.01
C TYR A 76 3.77 12.68 6.54
N ARG A 77 2.75 12.69 5.69
CA ARG A 77 2.89 13.00 4.28
C ARG A 77 1.81 14.00 3.88
N ASN A 78 2.23 15.12 3.31
CA ASN A 78 1.36 16.07 2.63
C ASN A 78 1.80 16.17 1.17
N SER A 79 0.84 16.06 0.25
CA SER A 79 1.10 16.17 -1.19
C SER A 79 0.12 17.15 -1.78
N ASN A 80 0.63 18.14 -2.50
CA ASN A 80 -0.14 19.02 -3.36
C ASN A 80 -0.02 18.51 -4.79
N ASP A 81 -1.12 18.08 -5.37
CA ASP A 81 -1.18 17.56 -6.73
C ASP A 81 -1.84 18.61 -7.63
N MET A 82 -1.22 18.89 -8.76
CA MET A 82 -1.72 19.82 -9.77
C MET A 82 -1.78 19.12 -11.12
N TYR A 83 -2.90 19.27 -11.81
CA TYR A 83 -3.05 18.82 -13.19
C TYR A 83 -3.58 19.97 -14.05
N TYR A 84 -2.94 20.23 -15.19
CA TYR A 84 -3.31 21.32 -16.09
C TYR A 84 -3.28 20.84 -17.54
N ILE A 85 -4.27 21.26 -18.32
CA ILE A 85 -4.30 21.13 -19.77
C ILE A 85 -4.48 22.53 -20.36
N ASN A 86 -3.54 22.97 -21.18
CA ASN A 86 -3.58 24.25 -21.87
C ASN A 86 -4.82 24.34 -22.78
N PRO A 87 -5.67 25.38 -22.67
CA PRO A 87 -6.85 25.55 -23.52
C PRO A 87 -6.52 25.68 -25.02
N ASP A 88 -5.36 26.24 -25.37
CA ASP A 88 -4.95 26.47 -26.77
C ASP A 88 -4.31 25.25 -27.43
N SER A 89 -4.19 24.14 -26.68
CA SER A 89 -3.64 22.88 -27.17
C SER A 89 -4.67 22.04 -27.93
N TYR A 90 -4.20 21.03 -28.65
CA TYR A 90 -5.09 20.10 -29.35
C TYR A 90 -5.99 19.35 -28.36
N TYR A 91 -5.46 18.85 -27.24
CA TYR A 91 -6.30 18.17 -26.26
C TYR A 91 -7.20 19.16 -25.51
N GLY A 92 -6.70 20.36 -25.20
CA GLY A 92 -7.45 21.42 -24.51
C GLY A 92 -8.68 21.91 -25.26
N SER A 93 -8.58 21.99 -26.59
CA SER A 93 -9.65 22.44 -27.50
C SER A 93 -10.73 21.40 -27.77
N ARG A 94 -10.52 20.14 -27.39
CA ARG A 94 -11.54 19.09 -27.59
C ARG A 94 -12.64 19.22 -26.57
N ASN A 95 -13.90 19.26 -27.00
CA ASN A 95 -15.02 19.17 -26.07
C ASN A 95 -15.29 17.71 -25.68
N ASN A 96 -14.78 17.27 -24.53
CA ASN A 96 -14.99 15.94 -23.97
C ASN A 96 -14.99 15.97 -22.43
N THR A 97 -15.13 14.82 -21.78
CA THR A 97 -15.21 14.68 -20.31
C THR A 97 -13.98 15.21 -19.56
N THR A 98 -12.83 15.30 -20.20
CA THR A 98 -11.56 15.76 -19.60
C THR A 98 -11.23 17.23 -19.88
N THR A 99 -11.90 17.87 -20.83
CA THR A 99 -11.68 19.25 -21.27
C THR A 99 -13.03 19.86 -21.66
N LEU A 100 -13.97 19.80 -20.71
CA LEU A 100 -15.35 20.22 -20.91
C LEU A 100 -15.42 21.66 -21.42
N GLY A 101 -16.19 21.86 -22.50
CA GLY A 101 -16.27 23.16 -23.19
C GLY A 101 -15.10 23.46 -24.14
N GLY A 102 -14.15 22.53 -24.32
CA GLY A 102 -13.03 22.69 -25.25
C GLY A 102 -12.12 23.85 -24.90
N ARG A 103 -11.94 24.11 -23.59
CA ARG A 103 -11.15 25.22 -23.07
C ARG A 103 -10.26 24.75 -21.92
N GLY A 104 -9.54 23.66 -22.13
CA GLY A 104 -8.58 23.14 -21.16
C GLY A 104 -9.19 22.66 -19.85
N ARG A 105 -8.33 22.42 -18.87
CA ARG A 105 -8.69 21.95 -17.52
C ARG A 105 -7.61 22.35 -16.53
N PHE A 106 -8.00 22.67 -15.30
CA PHE A 106 -7.08 22.83 -14.18
C PHE A 106 -7.63 22.06 -12.98
N GLU A 107 -6.78 21.34 -12.29
CA GLU A 107 -7.09 20.66 -11.04
C GLU A 107 -5.99 20.94 -10.05
N GLU A 108 -6.38 21.16 -8.82
CA GLU A 108 -5.46 21.21 -7.71
C GLU A 108 -6.10 20.58 -6.48
N GLY A 109 -5.31 19.81 -5.75
CA GLY A 109 -5.77 19.12 -4.57
C GLY A 109 -4.66 18.84 -3.59
N ASN A 110 -5.06 18.70 -2.33
CA ASN A 110 -4.17 18.31 -1.26
C ASN A 110 -4.55 16.93 -0.74
N ARG A 111 -3.56 16.06 -0.58
CA ARG A 111 -3.68 14.78 0.13
C ARG A 111 -2.77 14.79 1.34
N ARG A 112 -3.35 14.53 2.51
CA ARG A 112 -2.63 14.45 3.78
C ARG A 112 -2.85 13.08 4.41
N ASN A 113 -1.76 12.42 4.73
CA ASN A 113 -1.75 11.17 5.46
C ASN A 113 -0.92 11.35 6.75
N PHE A 114 -1.49 10.95 7.88
CA PHE A 114 -0.82 10.95 9.16
C PHE A 114 -0.93 9.55 9.78
N ASN A 115 0.21 8.89 9.97
CA ASN A 115 0.30 7.59 10.60
C ASN A 115 0.98 7.68 11.96
N ILE A 116 0.52 6.89 12.91
CA ILE A 116 1.22 6.60 14.16
C ILE A 116 1.41 5.10 14.26
N ILE A 117 2.58 4.68 14.72
CA ILE A 117 2.85 3.34 15.22
C ILE A 117 3.47 3.45 16.61
N SER A 118 3.05 2.61 17.55
CA SER A 118 3.69 2.49 18.85
C SER A 118 3.67 1.04 19.28
N THR A 119 4.84 0.49 19.60
CA THR A 119 5.03 -0.87 20.10
C THR A 119 5.78 -0.77 21.42
N THR A 120 5.12 -1.16 22.51
CA THR A 120 5.71 -1.16 23.85
C THR A 120 5.60 -2.53 24.47
N GLY A 121 6.66 -2.98 25.14
CA GLY A 121 6.62 -4.28 25.79
C GLY A 121 7.79 -4.57 26.70
N LEU A 122 7.71 -5.74 27.30
CA LEU A 122 8.68 -6.30 28.23
C LEU A 122 9.33 -7.52 27.60
N THR A 123 10.63 -7.67 27.82
CA THR A 123 11.42 -8.84 27.42
C THR A 123 12.16 -9.38 28.63
N TYR A 124 11.89 -10.64 28.97
CA TYR A 124 12.68 -11.43 29.90
C TYR A 124 13.65 -12.31 29.12
N ALA A 125 14.95 -12.25 29.43
CA ALA A 125 15.97 -13.09 28.81
C ALA A 125 16.95 -13.59 29.87
N LYS A 126 17.18 -14.91 29.91
CA LYS A 126 18.11 -15.52 30.87
C LYS A 126 18.65 -16.85 30.36
N ILE A 127 19.95 -17.07 30.61
CA ILE A 127 20.60 -18.36 30.41
C ILE A 127 20.70 -19.07 31.76
N PHE A 128 20.13 -20.27 31.87
CA PHE A 128 20.25 -21.14 33.04
C PHE A 128 21.26 -22.26 32.80
N SER A 129 22.12 -22.50 33.78
CA SER A 129 23.11 -23.58 33.76
C SER A 129 23.99 -23.61 32.50
N ASN A 130 24.18 -22.47 31.84
CA ASN A 130 24.90 -22.31 30.56
C ASN A 130 24.38 -23.14 29.37
N VAL A 131 23.23 -23.81 29.51
CA VAL A 131 22.66 -24.70 28.47
C VAL A 131 21.19 -24.42 28.18
N HIS A 132 20.49 -23.66 29.01
CA HIS A 132 19.08 -23.30 28.78
C HIS A 132 18.97 -21.80 28.52
N ASP A 133 18.93 -21.40 27.26
CA ASP A 133 18.71 -20.00 26.86
C ASP A 133 17.20 -19.77 26.66
N VAL A 134 16.60 -18.94 27.52
CA VAL A 134 15.17 -18.62 27.52
C VAL A 134 14.99 -17.13 27.26
N GLU A 135 14.13 -16.79 26.30
CA GLU A 135 13.69 -15.44 26.03
C GLU A 135 12.17 -15.42 25.83
N VAL A 136 11.48 -14.55 26.57
CA VAL A 136 10.03 -14.38 26.48
C VAL A 136 9.73 -12.89 26.47
N SER A 137 8.90 -12.45 25.53
CA SER A 137 8.48 -11.07 25.44
C SER A 137 6.97 -10.94 25.29
N GLY A 138 6.42 -9.87 25.86
CA GLY A 138 5.04 -9.46 25.69
C GLY A 138 4.98 -8.00 25.22
N PHE A 139 4.18 -7.71 24.20
CA PHE A 139 4.05 -6.37 23.63
C PHE A 139 2.59 -5.96 23.44
N TYR A 140 2.35 -4.67 23.53
CA TYR A 140 1.18 -4.00 23.01
C TYR A 140 1.59 -3.12 21.84
N GLU A 141 0.85 -3.19 20.74
CA GLU A 141 1.06 -2.35 19.57
C GLU A 141 -0.21 -1.62 19.16
N TYR A 142 -0.05 -0.37 18.73
CA TYR A 142 -1.12 0.45 18.19
C TYR A 142 -0.66 1.12 16.89
N ASN A 143 -1.41 0.87 15.83
CA ASN A 143 -1.25 1.46 14.51
C ASN A 143 -2.47 2.33 14.22
N TYR A 144 -2.24 3.55 13.75
CA TYR A 144 -3.31 4.49 13.39
C TYR A 144 -2.97 5.18 12.07
N ASN A 145 -3.96 5.33 11.21
CA ASN A 145 -3.90 6.10 9.98
C ASN A 145 -5.07 7.09 9.95
N ASN A 146 -4.77 8.32 9.55
CA ASN A 146 -5.74 9.35 9.24
C ASN A 146 -5.41 9.96 7.89
N TYR A 147 -6.30 9.73 6.93
CA TYR A 147 -6.20 10.24 5.58
C TYR A 147 -7.26 11.32 5.34
N ASN A 148 -6.82 12.45 4.78
CA ASN A 148 -7.69 13.54 4.38
C ASN A 148 -7.27 14.00 2.99
N SER A 149 -8.24 14.25 2.13
CA SER A 149 -8.02 14.79 0.80
C SER A 149 -9.10 15.79 0.45
N TYR A 150 -8.71 16.81 -0.30
CA TYR A 150 -9.64 17.74 -0.94
C TYR A 150 -9.01 18.28 -2.21
N GLY A 151 -9.82 18.82 -3.09
CA GLY A 151 -9.36 19.49 -4.30
C GLY A 151 -10.52 20.00 -5.12
N PHE A 152 -10.20 20.53 -6.27
CA PHE A 152 -11.21 20.96 -7.23
C PHE A 152 -10.76 20.68 -8.65
N THR A 153 -11.75 20.64 -9.54
CA THR A 153 -11.56 20.63 -10.98
C THR A 153 -12.24 21.86 -11.56
N GLY A 154 -11.49 22.62 -12.34
CA GLY A 154 -11.96 23.79 -13.07
C GLY A 154 -11.88 23.60 -14.58
N PHE A 155 -12.80 24.27 -15.29
CA PHE A 155 -12.89 24.27 -16.75
C PHE A 155 -12.97 25.71 -17.28
N GLY A 156 -12.87 25.88 -18.60
CA GLY A 156 -12.91 27.21 -19.20
C GLY A 156 -11.68 28.02 -18.85
N ILE A 157 -10.51 27.46 -19.06
CA ILE A 157 -9.24 28.05 -18.68
C ILE A 157 -8.91 29.26 -19.57
N ASP A 158 -8.51 30.39 -18.97
CA ASP A 158 -7.88 31.52 -19.66
C ASP A 158 -6.43 31.15 -20.03
N GLY A 159 -6.14 31.03 -21.33
CA GLY A 159 -4.83 30.61 -21.84
C GLY A 159 -3.66 31.53 -21.46
N ARG A 160 -3.94 32.76 -21.00
CA ARG A 160 -2.92 33.70 -20.50
C ARG A 160 -2.48 33.37 -19.07
N LEU A 161 -3.27 32.58 -18.34
CA LEU A 161 -3.06 32.21 -16.95
C LEU A 161 -2.68 30.72 -16.88
N ILE A 162 -1.38 30.47 -17.11
CA ILE A 162 -0.81 29.13 -17.20
C ILE A 162 -0.66 28.54 -15.80
N GLU A 163 -1.07 27.27 -15.63
CA GLU A 163 -0.89 26.49 -14.41
C GLU A 163 -1.34 27.20 -13.11
N THR A 164 -2.44 27.96 -13.18
CA THR A 164 -2.96 28.66 -12.01
C THR A 164 -4.48 28.53 -11.90
N PRO A 165 -5.02 28.39 -10.67
CA PRO A 165 -6.47 28.43 -10.45
C PRO A 165 -7.13 29.72 -10.91
N ALA A 166 -6.38 30.83 -10.98
CA ALA A 166 -6.91 32.11 -11.46
C ALA A 166 -7.37 32.05 -12.94
N GLY A 167 -6.91 31.05 -13.70
CA GLY A 167 -7.36 30.81 -15.07
C GLY A 167 -8.74 30.17 -15.16
N VAL A 168 -9.27 29.59 -14.08
CA VAL A 168 -10.56 28.89 -14.07
C VAL A 168 -11.70 29.91 -14.12
N THR A 169 -12.57 29.80 -15.13
CA THR A 169 -13.81 30.60 -15.18
C THR A 169 -14.84 30.15 -14.14
N ASN A 170 -15.84 30.99 -13.88
CA ASN A 170 -17.01 30.64 -13.05
C ASN A 170 -17.87 29.49 -13.60
N GLY A 171 -17.47 28.89 -14.74
CA GLY A 171 -18.21 27.84 -15.42
C GLY A 171 -19.45 28.34 -16.15
N SER A 172 -20.26 27.38 -16.62
CA SER A 172 -21.59 27.62 -17.17
C SER A 172 -22.55 26.55 -16.63
N ALA A 173 -23.85 26.66 -16.94
CA ALA A 173 -24.84 25.63 -16.56
C ALA A 173 -24.44 24.20 -16.99
N THR A 174 -23.56 24.06 -17.98
CA THR A 174 -23.11 22.78 -18.54
C THR A 174 -21.70 22.37 -18.07
N PHE A 175 -20.87 23.30 -17.59
CA PHE A 175 -19.45 23.08 -17.28
C PHE A 175 -19.08 23.75 -15.96
N LEU A 176 -19.65 23.26 -14.86
CA LEU A 176 -19.42 23.78 -13.52
C LEU A 176 -18.09 23.24 -12.97
N PRO A 177 -17.25 24.10 -12.35
CA PRO A 177 -16.19 23.63 -11.48
C PRO A 177 -16.75 22.71 -10.40
N SER A 178 -15.98 21.70 -10.01
CA SER A 178 -16.38 20.74 -8.99
C SER A 178 -15.39 20.72 -7.84
N ILE A 179 -15.90 20.56 -6.62
CA ILE A 179 -15.08 20.29 -5.43
C ILE A 179 -15.15 18.80 -5.15
N SER A 180 -14.01 18.21 -4.79
CA SER A 180 -13.91 16.82 -4.39
C SER A 180 -13.12 16.70 -3.09
N GLY A 181 -13.27 15.56 -2.42
CA GLY A 181 -12.53 15.29 -1.20
C GLY A 181 -13.05 14.05 -0.47
N GLY A 182 -12.34 13.70 0.59
CA GLY A 182 -12.66 12.53 1.40
C GLY A 182 -11.81 12.48 2.66
N LYS A 183 -12.37 11.90 3.71
CA LYS A 183 -11.69 11.64 4.97
C LYS A 183 -11.91 10.19 5.35
N THR A 184 -10.84 9.50 5.73
CA THR A 184 -10.92 8.16 6.29
C THR A 184 -9.92 7.99 7.42
N LYS A 185 -10.21 7.04 8.31
CA LYS A 185 -9.38 6.69 9.46
C LYS A 185 -9.41 5.19 9.63
N SER A 186 -8.27 4.62 10.00
CA SER A 186 -8.18 3.22 10.37
C SER A 186 -7.25 3.03 11.56
N ALA A 187 -7.55 2.07 12.42
CA ALA A 187 -6.68 1.68 13.52
C ALA A 187 -6.56 0.16 13.62
N LEU A 188 -5.40 -0.29 14.09
CA LEU A 188 -5.14 -1.68 14.46
C LEU A 188 -4.43 -1.72 15.81
N ALA A 189 -4.97 -2.48 16.75
CA ALA A 189 -4.40 -2.69 18.07
C ALA A 189 -4.04 -4.16 18.25
N SER A 190 -2.94 -4.46 18.91
CA SER A 190 -2.40 -5.80 19.02
C SER A 190 -1.86 -6.09 20.40
N PHE A 191 -2.16 -7.28 20.93
CA PHE A 191 -1.45 -7.87 22.05
C PHE A 191 -0.63 -9.04 21.55
N MET A 192 0.67 -9.05 21.86
CA MET A 192 1.63 -10.01 21.31
C MET A 192 2.38 -10.69 22.44
N ALA A 193 2.58 -11.99 22.32
CA ALA A 193 3.51 -12.75 23.13
C ALA A 193 4.42 -13.56 22.20
N VAL A 194 5.72 -13.58 22.49
CA VAL A 194 6.70 -14.38 21.74
C VAL A 194 7.67 -15.02 22.73
N GLY A 195 7.97 -16.29 22.52
CA GLY A 195 8.88 -17.08 23.33
C GLY A 195 9.88 -17.83 22.46
N ARG A 196 11.11 -17.93 22.95
CA ARG A 196 12.19 -18.72 22.38
C ARG A 196 12.89 -19.47 23.51
N TYR A 197 13.13 -20.75 23.28
CA TYR A 197 13.92 -21.60 24.16
C TYR A 197 14.97 -22.31 23.32
N THR A 198 16.24 -22.23 23.73
CA THR A 198 17.35 -22.95 23.09
C THR A 198 18.06 -23.83 24.11
N TYR A 199 18.12 -25.14 23.83
CA TYR A 199 18.88 -26.08 24.64
C TYR A 199 20.25 -26.36 24.01
N ASN A 200 21.30 -26.10 24.79
CA ASN A 200 22.71 -26.38 24.51
C ASN A 200 23.18 -25.88 23.13
N ASN A 201 22.64 -24.74 22.67
CA ASN A 201 22.88 -24.18 21.33
C ASN A 201 22.58 -25.16 20.17
N LYS A 202 21.71 -26.15 20.39
CA LYS A 202 21.39 -27.21 19.43
C LYS A 202 19.94 -27.18 19.00
N TYR A 203 19.02 -27.18 19.96
CA TYR A 203 17.59 -27.29 19.69
C TYR A 203 16.92 -26.00 20.12
N THR A 204 16.32 -25.31 19.17
CA THR A 204 15.56 -24.09 19.43
C THR A 204 14.10 -24.36 19.16
N LEU A 205 13.24 -24.01 20.11
CA LEU A 205 11.80 -23.94 19.95
C LEU A 205 11.39 -22.47 20.03
N THR A 206 10.51 -22.05 19.13
CA THR A 206 9.91 -20.72 19.12
C THR A 206 8.39 -20.84 19.09
N GLY A 207 7.72 -19.95 19.81
CA GLY A 207 6.27 -19.82 19.77
C GLY A 207 5.87 -18.35 19.81
N SER A 208 4.79 -17.99 19.14
CA SER A 208 4.19 -16.67 19.24
C SER A 208 2.68 -16.75 19.20
N TYR A 209 2.04 -15.85 19.92
CA TYR A 209 0.60 -15.62 19.87
C TYR A 209 0.35 -14.12 19.74
N ARG A 210 -0.62 -13.75 18.92
CA ARG A 210 -1.09 -12.37 18.75
C ARG A 210 -2.60 -12.32 18.83
N TYR A 211 -3.15 -11.27 19.40
CA TYR A 211 -4.58 -10.96 19.37
C TYR A 211 -4.73 -9.55 18.80
N ASP A 212 -5.18 -9.48 17.55
CA ASP A 212 -5.20 -8.24 16.77
C ASP A 212 -6.64 -7.78 16.51
N GLY A 213 -6.86 -6.47 16.64
CA GLY A 213 -8.13 -5.81 16.50
C GLY A 213 -8.09 -4.72 15.45
N SER A 214 -8.92 -4.76 14.40
CA SER A 214 -8.89 -3.80 13.29
C SER A 214 -10.21 -3.07 13.09
N THR A 215 -10.16 -1.77 12.78
CA THR A 215 -11.36 -1.00 12.41
C THR A 215 -11.81 -1.20 10.96
N ARG A 216 -11.03 -1.92 10.14
CA ARG A 216 -11.37 -2.16 8.72
C ARG A 216 -12.39 -3.27 8.54
N VAL A 217 -12.47 -4.18 9.50
CA VAL A 217 -13.42 -5.30 9.51
C VAL A 217 -14.67 -4.97 10.32
N ALA A 218 -15.71 -5.79 10.17
CA ALA A 218 -16.96 -5.60 10.86
C ALA A 218 -16.80 -5.68 12.39
N PRO A 219 -17.62 -4.96 13.19
CA PRO A 219 -17.55 -5.01 14.65
C PRO A 219 -17.61 -6.42 15.25
N VAL A 220 -18.33 -7.34 14.61
CA VAL A 220 -18.46 -8.75 15.05
C VAL A 220 -17.17 -9.55 14.88
N ASN A 221 -16.34 -9.21 13.88
CA ASN A 221 -15.09 -9.88 13.55
C ASN A 221 -13.87 -9.00 13.85
N LYS A 222 -14.04 -8.05 14.77
CA LYS A 222 -13.03 -7.02 15.02
C LYS A 222 -11.71 -7.61 15.48
N TRP A 223 -11.76 -8.62 16.34
CA TRP A 223 -10.62 -9.17 17.06
C TRP A 223 -10.45 -10.68 16.81
N HIS A 224 -9.24 -11.08 16.39
CA HIS A 224 -8.89 -12.48 16.16
C HIS A 224 -7.51 -12.83 16.73
N GLY A 225 -7.34 -14.10 17.07
CA GLY A 225 -6.11 -14.66 17.61
C GLY A 225 -5.31 -15.44 16.57
N PHE A 226 -4.01 -15.22 16.52
CA PHE A 226 -3.08 -15.84 15.56
C PHE A 226 -1.89 -16.43 16.28
N TYR A 227 -1.38 -17.56 15.82
CA TYR A 227 -0.24 -18.22 16.45
C TYR A 227 0.77 -18.70 15.44
N SER A 228 2.00 -18.91 15.91
CA SER A 228 3.02 -19.63 15.17
C SER A 228 3.85 -20.44 16.15
N VAL A 229 4.27 -21.62 15.70
CA VAL A 229 5.23 -22.48 16.38
C VAL A 229 6.33 -22.85 15.39
N GLY A 230 7.55 -22.94 15.88
CA GLY A 230 8.70 -23.29 15.05
C GLY A 230 9.74 -24.02 15.86
N ALA A 231 10.50 -24.87 15.19
CA ALA A 231 11.63 -25.58 15.77
C ALA A 231 12.80 -25.53 14.80
N SER A 232 14.01 -25.44 15.34
CA SER A 232 15.24 -25.60 14.56
C SER A 232 16.25 -26.46 15.30
N TRP A 233 16.97 -27.26 14.54
CA TRP A 233 18.04 -28.12 15.04
C TRP A 233 19.35 -27.81 14.34
N MET A 234 20.32 -27.34 15.11
CA MET A 234 21.70 -27.13 14.69
C MET A 234 22.48 -28.44 14.74
N ALA A 235 22.21 -29.33 13.79
CA ALA A 235 22.84 -30.65 13.70
C ALA A 235 24.37 -30.58 13.67
N LYS A 236 24.95 -29.50 13.11
CA LYS A 236 26.40 -29.30 13.13
C LYS A 236 27.00 -29.28 14.54
N ASN A 237 26.25 -28.86 15.55
CA ASN A 237 26.72 -28.81 16.94
C ASN A 237 26.71 -30.17 17.63
N GLU A 238 26.20 -31.22 16.98
CA GLU A 238 26.18 -32.57 17.57
C GLU A 238 27.55 -33.22 17.64
N GLU A 239 27.76 -34.06 18.66
CA GLU A 239 29.03 -34.76 18.89
C GLU A 239 29.50 -35.56 17.67
N PHE A 240 28.56 -36.16 16.94
CA PHE A 240 28.85 -36.94 15.73
C PHE A 240 29.24 -36.08 14.51
N LEU A 241 28.91 -34.78 14.50
CA LEU A 241 29.09 -33.92 13.32
C LEU A 241 30.01 -32.72 13.55
N LYS A 242 30.24 -32.32 14.82
CA LYS A 242 31.00 -31.12 15.18
C LYS A 242 32.41 -31.09 14.58
N ASN A 243 33.07 -32.24 14.53
CA ASN A 243 34.44 -32.36 14.00
C ASN A 243 34.52 -32.58 12.48
N SER A 244 33.36 -32.69 11.79
CA SER A 244 33.35 -32.82 10.33
C SER A 244 33.92 -31.58 9.66
N THR A 245 34.81 -31.78 8.69
CA THR A 245 35.44 -30.69 7.92
C THR A 245 34.83 -30.52 6.54
N LEU A 246 34.08 -31.55 6.09
CA LEU A 246 33.27 -31.49 4.88
C LEU A 246 31.98 -30.71 5.12
N ILE A 247 31.35 -30.87 6.28
CA ILE A 247 30.12 -30.15 6.65
C ILE A 247 30.51 -29.09 7.68
N SER A 248 30.50 -27.82 7.28
CA SER A 248 30.82 -26.68 8.15
C SER A 248 29.60 -26.12 8.88
N ASP A 249 28.41 -26.30 8.30
CA ASP A 249 27.14 -25.90 8.91
C ASP A 249 26.04 -26.88 8.46
N LEU A 250 25.11 -27.20 9.36
CA LEU A 250 23.93 -27.99 9.07
C LEU A 250 22.85 -27.65 10.08
N ARG A 251 21.79 -27.02 9.59
CA ARG A 251 20.62 -26.63 10.37
C ARG A 251 19.36 -27.12 9.68
N PHE A 252 18.48 -27.75 10.44
CA PHE A 252 17.12 -28.05 10.02
C PHE A 252 16.16 -27.06 10.67
N ARG A 253 15.11 -26.68 9.94
CA ARG A 253 14.08 -25.75 10.41
C ARG A 253 12.71 -26.24 10.01
N THR A 254 11.74 -26.05 10.88
CA THR A 254 10.33 -26.27 10.59
C THR A 254 9.48 -25.25 11.34
N SER A 255 8.39 -24.80 10.72
CA SER A 255 7.44 -23.90 11.36
C SER A 255 6.03 -24.12 10.83
N TYR A 256 5.05 -23.84 11.68
CA TYR A 256 3.64 -23.82 11.34
C TYR A 256 3.00 -22.62 12.02
N GLY A 257 2.23 -21.84 11.28
CA GLY A 257 1.56 -20.70 11.87
C GLY A 257 0.50 -20.10 10.97
N GLN A 258 -0.28 -19.20 11.54
CA GLN A 258 -1.30 -18.43 10.87
C GLN A 258 -0.95 -16.95 10.94
N THR A 259 -1.10 -16.26 9.81
CA THR A 259 -1.09 -14.81 9.72
C THR A 259 -2.44 -14.35 9.18
N ALA A 260 -2.80 -13.10 9.43
CA ALA A 260 -4.03 -12.54 8.92
C ALA A 260 -3.84 -11.11 8.46
N SER A 261 -4.67 -10.69 7.51
CA SER A 261 -4.69 -9.33 6.99
C SER A 261 -6.13 -8.81 6.91
N PRO A 262 -6.43 -7.62 7.48
CA PRO A 262 -7.73 -6.99 7.34
C PRO A 262 -7.72 -6.19 6.03
N LEU A 263 -7.64 -6.92 4.91
CA LEU A 263 -7.60 -6.36 3.56
C LEU A 263 -8.89 -5.62 3.21
N GLY A 264 -8.85 -4.82 2.15
CA GLY A 264 -9.99 -4.06 1.63
C GLY A 264 -10.05 -2.59 2.06
N SER A 265 -11.13 -1.93 1.68
CA SER A 265 -11.37 -0.51 1.99
C SER A 265 -11.84 -0.32 3.42
N ASP A 266 -11.46 0.81 4.03
CA ASP A 266 -12.04 1.21 5.31
C ASP A 266 -13.57 1.24 5.20
N PHE A 267 -14.27 0.72 6.22
CA PHE A 267 -15.74 0.68 6.30
C PHE A 267 -16.45 -0.17 5.24
N ALA A 268 -15.77 -1.14 4.61
CA ALA A 268 -16.40 -2.07 3.64
C ALA A 268 -17.62 -2.82 4.20
N TYR A 269 -17.72 -2.94 5.53
CA TYR A 269 -18.85 -3.57 6.22
C TYR A 269 -20.12 -2.71 6.30
N LEU A 270 -20.06 -1.42 5.94
CA LEU A 270 -21.20 -0.51 5.99
C LEU A 270 -21.84 -0.33 4.61
N PRO A 271 -23.18 -0.23 4.51
CA PRO A 271 -23.81 0.34 3.35
C PRO A 271 -23.41 1.81 3.20
N THR A 272 -23.05 2.23 2.00
CA THR A 272 -22.59 3.61 1.74
C THR A 272 -23.43 4.29 0.67
N TYR A 273 -23.49 5.62 0.77
CA TYR A 273 -24.18 6.49 -0.17
C TYR A 273 -23.21 7.57 -0.65
N GLY A 274 -23.40 7.99 -1.90
CA GLY A 274 -22.57 8.96 -2.58
C GLY A 274 -23.39 10.16 -3.02
N ALA A 275 -22.78 11.33 -2.91
CA ALA A 275 -23.32 12.60 -3.38
C ALA A 275 -22.53 13.11 -4.60
N ASN A 276 -22.04 12.20 -5.44
CA ASN A 276 -21.15 12.47 -6.57
C ASN A 276 -21.88 12.68 -7.90
N THR A 277 -23.20 12.85 -7.85
CA THR A 277 -24.03 13.19 -9.00
C THR A 277 -24.72 14.52 -8.74
N SER A 278 -24.75 15.39 -9.74
CA SER A 278 -25.48 16.66 -9.66
C SER A 278 -26.24 16.90 -10.94
N TYR A 279 -27.42 17.50 -10.84
CA TYR A 279 -28.20 17.99 -11.98
C TYR A 279 -28.53 19.46 -11.78
N GLY A 280 -28.12 20.33 -12.71
CA GLY A 280 -28.32 21.79 -12.58
C GLY A 280 -27.68 22.40 -11.33
N GLY A 281 -26.57 21.83 -10.85
CA GLY A 281 -25.90 22.24 -9.60
C GLY A 281 -26.55 21.70 -8.32
N VAL A 282 -27.67 20.96 -8.41
CA VAL A 282 -28.31 20.30 -7.27
C VAL A 282 -27.74 18.90 -7.12
N THR A 283 -27.15 18.62 -5.95
CA THR A 283 -26.56 17.33 -5.64
C THR A 283 -27.62 16.26 -5.37
N GLY A 284 -27.49 15.11 -6.03
CA GLY A 284 -28.28 13.90 -5.77
C GLY A 284 -27.51 12.90 -4.92
N ILE A 285 -28.24 12.18 -4.06
CA ILE A 285 -27.70 11.09 -3.24
C ILE A 285 -28.13 9.75 -3.85
N ARG A 286 -27.19 8.82 -3.98
CA ARG A 286 -27.47 7.45 -4.43
C ARG A 286 -26.67 6.42 -3.62
N PRO A 287 -27.15 5.17 -3.48
CA PRO A 287 -26.35 4.08 -2.94
C PRO A 287 -25.04 3.88 -3.73
N LEU A 288 -23.95 3.54 -3.05
CA LEU A 288 -22.65 3.19 -3.66
C LEU A 288 -22.25 1.75 -3.39
N SER A 289 -22.45 1.26 -2.16
CA SER A 289 -22.14 -0.12 -1.79
C SER A 289 -23.19 -0.66 -0.83
N PRO A 290 -23.57 -1.94 -0.94
CA PRO A 290 -24.47 -2.59 0.01
C PRO A 290 -23.82 -2.86 1.36
N GLY A 291 -22.48 -2.94 1.42
CA GLY A 291 -21.72 -3.32 2.61
C GLY A 291 -21.85 -4.80 2.98
N ASN A 292 -20.92 -5.30 3.80
CA ASN A 292 -20.93 -6.67 4.32
C ASN A 292 -20.83 -6.68 5.87
N PRO A 293 -21.94 -6.87 6.62
CA PRO A 293 -21.92 -6.78 8.09
C PRO A 293 -21.13 -7.89 8.78
N VAL A 294 -20.71 -8.93 8.05
CA VAL A 294 -19.86 -10.02 8.56
C VAL A 294 -18.48 -10.02 7.91
N TYR A 295 -18.07 -8.90 7.33
CA TYR A 295 -16.72 -8.71 6.77
C TYR A 295 -15.64 -8.98 7.83
N ASP A 296 -14.67 -9.79 7.46
CA ASP A 296 -13.69 -10.46 8.31
C ASP A 296 -12.26 -10.35 7.70
N TRP A 297 -11.29 -10.98 8.34
CA TRP A 297 -9.90 -11.01 7.94
C TRP A 297 -9.65 -12.08 6.87
N GLU A 298 -8.67 -11.85 6.01
CA GLU A 298 -8.08 -12.92 5.21
C GLU A 298 -7.02 -13.64 6.03
N TYR A 299 -7.10 -14.98 6.09
CA TYR A 299 -6.18 -15.81 6.86
C TYR A 299 -5.24 -16.59 5.94
N VAL A 300 -3.98 -16.65 6.33
CA VAL A 300 -2.95 -17.44 5.65
C VAL A 300 -2.32 -18.37 6.67
N THR A 301 -2.54 -19.67 6.48
CA THR A 301 -1.89 -20.72 7.27
C THR A 301 -0.72 -21.29 6.47
N GLU A 302 0.46 -21.29 7.07
CA GLU A 302 1.70 -21.69 6.40
C GLU A 302 2.43 -22.76 7.21
N PHE A 303 2.77 -23.86 6.53
CA PHE A 303 3.76 -24.82 6.96
C PHE A 303 5.04 -24.59 6.17
N ASN A 304 6.19 -24.59 6.85
CA ASN A 304 7.50 -24.52 6.24
C ASN A 304 8.41 -25.59 6.86
N ALA A 305 9.21 -26.25 6.03
CA ALA A 305 10.28 -27.13 6.46
C ALA A 305 11.46 -26.98 5.51
N GLY A 306 12.67 -26.89 6.05
CA GLY A 306 13.85 -26.69 5.24
C GLY A 306 15.14 -27.01 5.98
N PHE A 307 16.24 -26.90 5.25
CA PHE A 307 17.57 -27.02 5.82
C PHE A 307 18.53 -26.04 5.17
N ASP A 308 19.56 -25.69 5.93
CA ASP A 308 20.73 -24.96 5.49
C ASP A 308 21.95 -25.86 5.66
N LEU A 309 22.73 -26.02 4.59
CA LEU A 309 23.95 -26.83 4.56
C LEU A 309 25.13 -25.99 4.08
N GLY A 310 26.18 -25.92 4.89
CA GLY A 310 27.48 -25.38 4.52
C GLY A 310 28.48 -26.50 4.27
N LEU A 311 29.15 -26.47 3.10
CA LEU A 311 30.19 -27.42 2.75
C LEU A 311 31.59 -26.79 2.73
N PHE A 312 32.59 -27.60 3.10
CA PHE A 312 34.01 -27.29 3.26
C PHE A 312 34.33 -26.34 4.41
N ARG A 313 35.59 -26.29 4.84
CA ARG A 313 36.10 -25.56 6.05
C ARG A 313 35.86 -24.03 6.08
N SER A 314 35.06 -23.46 5.18
CA SER A 314 34.67 -22.04 5.19
C SER A 314 33.27 -21.82 4.60
N SER A 315 32.42 -22.86 4.55
CA SER A 315 31.11 -22.80 3.88
C SER A 315 31.21 -22.25 2.46
N ARG A 316 32.16 -22.77 1.67
CA ARG A 316 32.44 -22.31 0.29
C ARG A 316 31.25 -22.58 -0.64
N ILE A 317 30.50 -23.63 -0.34
CA ILE A 317 29.20 -23.88 -0.94
C ILE A 317 28.17 -23.82 0.19
N ARG A 318 27.11 -23.03 -0.03
CA ARG A 318 25.96 -22.96 0.86
C ARG A 318 24.74 -23.38 0.06
N ILE A 319 24.02 -24.36 0.58
CA ILE A 319 22.79 -24.88 -0.02
C ILE A 319 21.68 -24.65 0.99
N SER A 320 20.65 -23.94 0.59
CA SER A 320 19.42 -23.81 1.37
C SER A 320 18.28 -24.36 0.52
N ALA A 321 17.47 -25.22 1.11
CA ALA A 321 16.30 -25.78 0.46
C ALA A 321 15.12 -25.73 1.42
N ASP A 322 13.98 -25.27 0.91
CA ASP A 322 12.75 -25.11 1.68
C ASP A 322 11.58 -25.70 0.90
N PHE A 323 10.74 -26.41 1.63
CA PHE A 323 9.42 -26.81 1.22
C PHE A 323 8.41 -26.02 2.05
N TYR A 324 7.42 -25.42 1.39
CA TYR A 324 6.35 -24.72 2.06
C TYR A 324 5.00 -25.11 1.48
N ASN A 325 3.98 -25.08 2.34
CA ASN A 325 2.58 -25.19 1.96
C ASN A 325 1.82 -24.01 2.57
N ARG A 326 1.21 -23.20 1.72
CA ARG A 326 0.51 -21.97 2.12
C ARG A 326 -0.93 -22.06 1.67
N ILE A 327 -1.85 -21.98 2.63
CA ILE A 327 -3.29 -22.06 2.40
C ILE A 327 -3.89 -20.72 2.80
N THR A 328 -4.51 -20.04 1.84
CA THR A 328 -5.30 -18.82 2.08
C THR A 328 -6.76 -19.20 2.24
N SER A 329 -7.40 -18.76 3.32
CA SER A 329 -8.82 -18.96 3.61
C SER A 329 -9.47 -17.62 3.92
N ASN A 330 -10.77 -17.51 3.66
CA ASN A 330 -11.52 -16.26 3.85
C ASN A 330 -10.91 -15.12 2.99
N MET A 331 -10.65 -15.46 1.73
CA MET A 331 -9.93 -14.60 0.81
C MET A 331 -10.73 -13.33 0.52
N PHE A 332 -10.06 -12.19 0.52
CA PHE A 332 -10.69 -10.95 0.08
C PHE A 332 -10.99 -11.01 -1.42
N PHE A 333 -12.25 -10.86 -1.80
CA PHE A 333 -12.63 -10.69 -3.20
C PHE A 333 -13.91 -9.88 -3.36
N ASP A 334 -13.97 -9.09 -4.43
CA ASP A 334 -15.19 -8.40 -4.84
C ASP A 334 -16.06 -9.36 -5.64
N GLN A 335 -17.10 -9.93 -5.00
CA GLN A 335 -18.03 -10.83 -5.67
C GLN A 335 -18.88 -10.04 -6.66
N PRO A 336 -18.86 -10.35 -7.97
CA PRO A 336 -19.80 -9.76 -8.92
C PRO A 336 -21.23 -10.13 -8.52
N LEU A 337 -22.10 -9.13 -8.44
CA LEU A 337 -23.51 -9.34 -8.14
C LEU A 337 -24.34 -9.44 -9.42
N SER A 338 -25.49 -10.11 -9.33
CA SER A 338 -26.51 -10.02 -10.37
C SER A 338 -26.90 -8.56 -10.59
N ALA A 339 -27.10 -8.15 -11.84
CA ALA A 339 -27.54 -6.79 -12.17
C ALA A 339 -28.86 -6.40 -11.48
N THR A 340 -29.70 -7.38 -11.12
CA THR A 340 -30.95 -7.17 -10.37
C THR A 340 -30.73 -6.71 -8.93
N ALA A 341 -29.52 -6.88 -8.37
CA ALA A 341 -29.18 -6.44 -7.02
C ALA A 341 -29.00 -4.91 -6.92
N GLY A 342 -28.83 -4.21 -8.06
CA GLY A 342 -28.63 -2.75 -8.09
C GLY A 342 -27.22 -2.29 -7.69
N PHE A 343 -26.28 -3.22 -7.52
CA PHE A 343 -24.87 -2.98 -7.20
C PHE A 343 -23.97 -3.81 -8.12
N THR A 344 -22.74 -3.35 -8.36
CA THR A 344 -21.78 -4.07 -9.22
C THR A 344 -21.11 -5.23 -8.50
N SER A 345 -20.80 -5.07 -7.21
CA SER A 345 -20.11 -6.07 -6.41
C SER A 345 -20.46 -5.99 -4.93
N LEU A 346 -20.19 -7.08 -4.22
CA LEU A 346 -20.18 -7.16 -2.77
C LEU A 346 -18.76 -7.50 -2.30
N PRO A 347 -18.14 -6.65 -1.45
CA PRO A 347 -16.86 -7.00 -0.83
C PRO A 347 -17.04 -8.18 0.12
N LEU A 348 -16.38 -9.29 -0.19
CA LEU A 348 -16.32 -10.47 0.65
C LEU A 348 -14.91 -10.65 1.22
N SER A 349 -14.89 -11.37 2.34
CA SER A 349 -13.71 -11.93 2.98
C SER A 349 -14.15 -13.26 3.54
#